data_AF-A0A9D9H2K7-F1
#
_entry.id   AF-A0A9D9H2K7-F1
#
_cell.length_a   1.000
_cell.length_b   1.000
_cell.length_c   1.000
_cell.angle_alpha   90.00
_cell.angle_beta   90.00
_cell.angle_gamma   90.00
#
_symmetry.space_group_name_H-M   'P 1'
#
loop_
_entity.id
_entity.type
_entity.pdbx_description
1 polymer ?
#
loop_
_entity_poly.entity_id
_entity_poly.type
_entity_poly.pdbx_seq_one_letter_code
_entity_poly.pdbx_strand_id
1 'polypeptide(L)'
;DACVLVLLFSMNRIPDRRPAVFNAVIAGAAALLFLGFEYYNYRYLPVVNFLEWKEGTRLFPENPQPVQHFVTYRNKLNGETKEYLLEECPYADPIWVENWEFVDRRDVDPNPQTVNINIVDKVDDEDPGWDVTKDLLETDTYLFLVAVYDLEESDREGLAKVAEAVKRLREAGYESCFLTSSTVKEAEECKKAYGLEDFMFYYSDNTAIKAVIRSNPGIVLLRDAWVLKLWDWRRFPAPEDIDLAALSQEAGFDGSGARM
;
A
#
# COMPACT_ATOMS: atom_id res chain seq x y z
N ASP A 1 21.01 28.54 -9.50
CA ASP A 1 21.00 28.16 -10.93
C ASP A 1 22.20 28.62 -11.77
N ALA A 2 22.67 29.87 -11.65
CA ALA A 2 23.82 30.36 -12.45
C ALA A 2 25.15 29.60 -12.24
N CYS A 3 25.45 29.12 -11.03
CA CYS A 3 26.68 28.37 -10.75
C CYS A 3 26.73 26.98 -11.39
N VAL A 4 25.57 26.32 -11.54
CA VAL A 4 25.47 25.00 -12.18
C VAL A 4 25.76 25.12 -13.68
N LEU A 5 25.27 26.19 -14.32
CA LEU A 5 25.55 26.48 -15.73
C LEU A 5 27.04 26.79 -15.95
N VAL A 6 27.68 27.56 -15.07
CA VAL A 6 29.13 27.84 -15.17
C VAL A 6 29.96 26.56 -15.02
N LEU A 7 29.56 25.62 -14.16
CA LEU A 7 30.21 24.31 -14.04
C LEU A 7 30.00 23.44 -15.30
N LEU A 8 28.78 23.37 -15.83
CA LEU A 8 28.47 22.62 -17.07
C LEU A 8 29.26 23.14 -18.28
N PHE A 9 29.35 24.46 -18.46
CA PHE A 9 30.10 25.08 -19.57
C PHE A 9 31.63 25.09 -19.36
N SER A 10 32.11 24.87 -18.14
CA SER A 10 33.54 24.77 -17.83
C SER A 10 34.07 23.34 -17.70
N MET A 11 33.21 22.31 -17.74
CA MET A 11 33.61 20.90 -17.69
C MET A 11 34.68 20.53 -18.73
N ASN A 12 34.60 21.07 -19.96
CA ASN A 12 35.60 20.82 -21.00
C ASN A 12 36.96 21.50 -20.76
N ARG A 13 37.06 22.39 -19.76
CA ARG A 13 38.30 23.10 -19.36
C ARG A 13 38.97 22.51 -18.12
N ILE A 14 38.37 21.52 -17.47
CA ILE A 14 38.95 20.83 -16.32
C ILE A 14 39.68 19.59 -16.86
N PRO A 15 41.02 19.60 -16.96
CA PRO A 15 41.76 18.43 -17.41
C PRO A 15 41.55 17.31 -16.39
N ASP A 16 40.98 16.19 -16.83
CA ASP A 16 40.86 15.01 -15.98
C ASP A 16 42.26 14.46 -15.71
N ARG A 17 42.78 14.73 -14.52
CA ARG A 17 44.11 14.29 -14.08
C ARG A 17 44.12 12.82 -13.64
N ARG A 18 42.97 12.14 -13.67
CA ARG A 18 42.84 10.73 -13.27
C ARG A 18 43.12 9.83 -14.47
N PRO A 19 43.76 8.67 -14.27
CA PRO A 19 43.96 7.72 -15.36
C PRO A 19 42.60 7.23 -15.88
N ALA A 20 42.45 7.10 -17.20
CA ALA A 20 41.20 6.63 -17.82
C ALA A 20 40.70 5.29 -17.24
N VAL A 21 41.63 4.44 -16.80
CA VAL A 21 41.33 3.17 -16.10
C VAL A 21 40.58 3.41 -14.79
N PHE A 22 40.91 4.44 -14.03
CA PHE A 22 40.23 4.76 -12.77
C PHE A 22 38.77 5.15 -13.00
N ASN A 23 38.49 5.96 -14.03
CA ASN A 23 37.12 6.31 -14.41
C ASN A 23 36.35 5.09 -14.93
N ALA A 24 36.99 4.23 -15.73
CA ALA A 24 36.39 2.98 -16.19
C ALA A 24 36.05 2.03 -15.04
N VAL A 25 36.91 1.95 -14.02
CA VAL A 25 36.65 1.15 -12.81
C VAL A 25 35.49 1.71 -12.02
N ILE A 26 35.42 3.03 -11.79
CA ILE A 26 34.28 3.65 -11.10
C ILE A 26 32.99 3.43 -11.89
N ALA A 27 33.00 3.67 -13.20
CA ALA A 27 31.84 3.46 -14.05
C ALA A 27 31.38 2.00 -14.04
N GLY A 28 32.31 1.05 -14.12
CA GLY A 28 32.02 -0.38 -14.03
C GLY A 28 31.46 -0.78 -12.67
N ALA A 29 32.03 -0.28 -11.57
CA ALA A 29 31.53 -0.54 -10.22
C ALA A 29 30.12 0.05 -10.01
N ALA A 30 29.88 1.27 -10.49
CA ALA A 30 28.56 1.89 -10.44
C ALA A 30 27.52 1.11 -11.26
N ALA A 31 27.89 0.65 -12.46
CA ALA A 31 27.03 -0.18 -13.29
C ALA A 31 26.70 -1.52 -12.61
N LEU A 32 27.68 -2.18 -12.00
CA LEU A 32 27.46 -3.43 -11.25
C LEU A 32 26.57 -3.23 -10.03
N LEU A 33 26.75 -2.13 -9.29
CA LEU A 33 25.88 -1.76 -8.16
C LEU A 33 24.45 -1.52 -8.63
N PHE A 34 24.27 -0.80 -9.75
CA PHE A 34 22.97 -0.52 -10.32
C PHE A 34 22.27 -1.80 -10.79
N LEU A 35 22.96 -2.65 -11.55
CA LEU A 35 22.43 -3.95 -11.98
C LEU A 35 22.11 -4.86 -10.78
N GLY A 36 22.95 -4.84 -9.74
CA GLY A 36 22.70 -5.58 -8.50
C GLY A 36 21.45 -5.08 -7.77
N PHE A 37 21.26 -3.76 -7.71
CA PHE A 37 20.05 -3.14 -7.17
C PHE A 37 18.81 -3.51 -7.99
N GLU A 38 18.86 -3.40 -9.32
CA GLU A 38 17.76 -3.80 -10.20
C GLU A 38 17.40 -5.29 -10.02
N TYR A 39 18.41 -6.16 -10.03
CA TYR A 39 18.22 -7.59 -9.83
C TYR A 39 17.59 -7.90 -8.47
N TYR A 40 18.02 -7.20 -7.40
CA TYR A 40 17.41 -7.34 -6.09
C TYR A 40 15.92 -6.97 -6.10
N ASN A 41 15.56 -5.81 -6.66
CA ASN A 41 14.17 -5.35 -6.71
C ASN A 41 13.31 -6.16 -7.69
N TYR A 42 13.92 -6.83 -8.67
CA TYR A 42 13.24 -7.78 -9.53
C TYR A 42 12.93 -9.10 -8.81
N ARG A 43 13.84 -9.55 -7.92
CA ARG A 43 13.75 -10.84 -7.23
C ARG A 43 13.11 -10.76 -5.84
N TYR A 44 12.99 -9.60 -5.22
CA TYR A 44 12.42 -9.42 -3.89
C TYR A 44 11.52 -8.20 -3.86
N LEU A 45 10.85 -7.97 -2.72
CA LEU A 45 10.12 -6.72 -2.52
C LEU A 45 11.05 -5.50 -2.71
N PRO A 46 10.53 -4.41 -3.30
CA PRO A 46 11.32 -3.21 -3.50
C PRO A 46 11.91 -2.70 -2.19
N VAL A 47 13.16 -2.22 -2.24
CA VAL A 47 13.86 -1.67 -1.06
C VAL A 47 13.08 -0.50 -0.45
N VAL A 48 12.42 0.29 -1.29
CA VAL A 48 11.54 1.37 -0.88
C VAL A 48 10.12 1.06 -1.36
N ASN A 49 9.21 0.88 -0.41
CA ASN A 49 7.79 0.67 -0.71
C ASN A 49 7.07 2.01 -0.85
N PHE A 50 6.52 2.28 -2.03
CA PHE A 50 5.74 3.47 -2.35
C PHE A 50 4.22 3.22 -2.34
N LEU A 51 3.79 1.97 -2.12
CA LEU A 51 2.38 1.60 -2.06
C LEU A 51 1.70 2.18 -0.82
N GLU A 52 0.37 2.17 -0.80
CA GLU A 52 -0.41 2.58 0.39
C GLU A 52 -0.26 1.56 1.53
N TRP A 53 -0.06 0.29 1.20
CA TRP A 53 0.14 -0.82 2.13
C TRP A 53 1.59 -0.91 2.58
N LYS A 54 1.99 -0.01 3.48
CA LYS A 54 3.33 -0.03 4.09
C LYS A 54 3.25 -0.55 5.52
N GLU A 55 4.33 -1.19 5.96
CA GLU A 55 4.51 -1.59 7.34
C GLU A 55 4.30 -0.39 8.28
N GLY A 56 3.55 -0.60 9.37
CA GLY A 56 3.22 0.44 10.34
C GLY A 56 2.20 1.47 9.84
N THR A 57 1.37 1.14 8.85
CA THR A 57 0.30 2.00 8.33
C THR A 57 -1.07 1.36 8.59
N ARG A 58 -2.05 2.16 9.05
CA ARG A 58 -3.45 1.73 9.16
C ARG A 58 -4.18 2.06 7.86
N LEU A 59 -4.93 1.08 7.35
CA LEU A 59 -5.60 1.16 6.05
C LEU A 59 -6.89 1.99 6.10
N PHE A 60 -7.46 2.14 7.28
CA PHE A 60 -8.64 2.95 7.54
C PHE A 60 -8.40 3.94 8.69
N PRO A 61 -9.10 5.09 8.72
CA PRO A 61 -9.05 6.00 9.85
C PRO A 61 -9.73 5.38 11.09
N GLU A 62 -9.11 5.54 12.26
CA GLU A 62 -9.61 4.98 13.53
C GLU A 62 -10.87 5.72 14.00
N ASN A 63 -10.89 7.04 13.81
CA ASN A 63 -12.02 7.91 14.12
C ASN A 63 -12.27 8.84 12.94
N PRO A 64 -13.08 8.43 11.95
CA PRO A 64 -13.33 9.25 10.77
C PRO A 64 -14.01 10.56 11.17
N GLN A 65 -13.34 11.68 10.93
CA GLN A 65 -13.92 13.01 11.08
C GLN A 65 -14.56 13.46 9.77
N PRO A 66 -15.63 14.28 9.78
CA PRO A 66 -16.22 14.77 8.54
C PRO A 66 -15.20 15.60 7.75
N VAL A 67 -15.21 15.45 6.42
CA VAL A 67 -14.38 16.26 5.53
C VAL A 67 -14.75 17.72 5.71
N GLN A 68 -13.75 18.56 5.94
CA GLN A 68 -13.96 19.99 6.15
C GLN A 68 -13.86 20.71 4.80
N HIS A 69 -14.96 21.35 4.40
CA HIS A 69 -15.02 22.12 3.16
C HIS A 69 -14.72 23.58 3.45
N PHE A 70 -13.65 24.13 2.88
CA PHE A 70 -13.31 25.55 3.00
C PHE A 70 -13.60 26.29 1.70
N VAL A 71 -14.15 27.49 1.84
CA VAL A 71 -14.46 28.38 0.73
C VAL A 71 -13.79 29.73 0.94
N THR A 72 -13.06 30.19 -0.07
CA THR A 72 -12.39 31.49 -0.07
C THR A 72 -13.19 32.48 -0.90
N TYR A 73 -13.51 33.62 -0.28
CA TYR A 73 -14.19 34.74 -0.91
C TYR A 73 -13.31 35.98 -0.91
N ARG A 74 -13.44 36.80 -1.95
CA ARG A 74 -12.81 38.11 -2.06
C ARG A 74 -13.86 39.21 -1.98
N ASN A 75 -13.59 40.22 -1.17
CA ASN A 75 -14.43 41.39 -1.08
C ASN A 75 -14.19 42.32 -2.29
N LYS A 76 -15.26 42.71 -2.98
CA LYS A 76 -15.21 43.51 -4.20
C LYS A 76 -14.78 44.96 -3.96
N LEU A 77 -14.94 45.48 -2.74
CA LEU A 77 -14.69 46.88 -2.41
C LEU A 77 -13.23 47.13 -1.99
N ASN A 78 -12.66 46.26 -1.16
CA ASN A 78 -11.32 46.43 -0.61
C ASN A 78 -10.30 45.37 -1.12
N GLY A 79 -10.75 44.35 -1.85
CA GLY A 79 -9.91 43.27 -2.37
C GLY A 79 -9.47 42.24 -1.30
N GLU A 80 -9.96 42.33 -0.07
CA GLU A 80 -9.60 41.42 1.02
C GLU A 80 -10.14 40.02 0.77
N THR A 81 -9.30 39.00 0.96
CA THR A 81 -9.70 37.59 0.86
C THR A 81 -9.91 36.99 2.24
N LYS A 82 -11.02 36.29 2.44
CA LYS A 82 -11.32 35.53 3.66
C LYS A 82 -11.72 34.11 3.32
N GLU A 83 -11.19 33.18 4.11
CA GLU A 83 -11.55 31.77 4.04
C GLU A 83 -12.53 31.46 5.17
N TYR A 84 -13.58 30.72 4.83
CA TYR A 84 -14.61 30.25 5.76
C TYR A 84 -14.70 28.74 5.68
N LEU A 85 -15.00 28.10 6.81
CA LEU A 85 -15.59 26.77 6.76
C LEU A 85 -16.98 26.90 6.10
N LEU A 86 -17.33 25.99 5.19
CA LEU A 86 -18.55 26.07 4.38
C LEU A 86 -19.81 26.24 5.26
N GLU A 87 -19.84 25.54 6.39
CA GLU A 87 -20.93 25.59 7.39
C GLU A 87 -21.04 26.95 8.11
N GLU A 88 -19.92 27.67 8.24
CA GLU A 88 -19.83 28.97 8.92
C GLU A 88 -19.93 30.15 7.94
N CYS A 89 -20.06 29.88 6.65
CA CYS A 89 -20.09 30.92 5.63
C CYS A 89 -21.40 31.74 5.74
N PRO A 90 -21.34 33.08 5.76
CA PRO A 90 -22.49 33.94 6.06
C PRO A 90 -23.41 34.14 4.84
N TYR A 91 -23.83 33.07 4.19
CA TYR A 91 -24.75 33.09 3.04
C TYR A 91 -26.11 33.72 3.36
N ALA A 92 -26.50 33.72 4.63
CA ALA A 92 -27.75 34.30 5.09
C ALA A 92 -27.73 35.84 5.15
N ASP A 93 -26.55 36.48 5.08
CA ASP A 93 -26.43 37.93 5.10
C ASP A 93 -26.44 38.50 3.65
N PRO A 94 -27.52 39.22 3.25
CA PRO A 94 -27.63 39.77 1.90
C PRO A 94 -26.53 40.80 1.57
N ILE A 95 -26.06 41.55 2.57
CA ILE A 95 -25.01 42.56 2.39
C ILE A 95 -23.68 41.86 2.09
N TRP A 96 -23.42 40.73 2.76
CA TRP A 96 -22.24 39.95 2.49
C TRP A 96 -22.28 39.33 1.08
N VAL A 97 -23.40 38.70 0.69
CA VAL A 97 -23.55 38.06 -0.63
C VAL A 97 -23.36 39.05 -1.79
N GLU A 98 -23.79 40.30 -1.63
CA GLU A 98 -23.60 41.33 -2.66
C GLU A 98 -22.13 41.78 -2.79
N ASN A 99 -21.43 41.89 -1.67
CA ASN A 99 -20.10 42.50 -1.60
C ASN A 99 -18.94 41.51 -1.74
N TRP A 100 -19.18 40.20 -1.67
CA TRP A 100 -18.16 39.16 -1.76
C TRP A 100 -18.34 38.30 -3.02
N GLU A 101 -17.24 37.86 -3.63
CA GLU A 101 -17.22 36.95 -4.77
C GLU A 101 -16.41 35.69 -4.44
N PHE A 102 -16.88 34.55 -4.95
CA PHE A 102 -16.19 33.27 -4.78
C PHE A 102 -14.87 33.28 -5.55
N VAL A 103 -13.80 32.80 -4.90
CA VAL A 103 -12.46 32.70 -5.51
C VAL A 103 -12.04 31.26 -5.65
N ASP A 104 -12.10 30.50 -4.56
CA ASP A 104 -11.55 29.15 -4.50
C ASP A 104 -12.28 28.31 -3.46
N ARG A 105 -12.18 26.99 -3.63
CA ARG A 105 -12.64 26.00 -2.67
C ARG A 105 -11.52 24.98 -2.48
N ARG A 106 -11.23 24.67 -1.22
CA ARG A 106 -10.39 23.53 -0.88
C ARG A 106 -11.10 22.65 0.14
N ASP A 107 -10.95 21.36 -0.04
CA ASP A 107 -11.44 20.37 0.90
C ASP A 107 -10.24 19.85 1.70
N VAL A 108 -10.41 19.74 3.01
CA VAL A 108 -9.43 19.13 3.91
C VAL A 108 -10.08 17.87 4.44
N ASP A 109 -9.60 16.72 3.96
CA ASP A 109 -9.95 15.45 4.57
C ASP A 109 -9.02 15.23 5.78
N PRO A 110 -9.56 15.27 7.02
CA PRO A 110 -8.77 14.95 8.21
C PRO A 110 -8.41 13.46 8.30
N ASN A 111 -8.95 12.62 7.42
CA ASN A 111 -8.72 11.18 7.35
C ASN A 111 -7.74 10.87 6.21
N PRO A 112 -6.43 10.76 6.48
CA PRO A 112 -5.41 10.81 5.44
C PRO A 112 -5.38 9.58 4.52
N GLN A 113 -6.03 8.46 4.89
CA GLN A 113 -5.88 7.18 4.17
C GLN A 113 -7.18 6.37 4.19
N THR A 114 -7.78 6.23 3.00
CA THR A 114 -8.68 5.12 2.69
C THR A 114 -8.03 4.33 1.57
N VAL A 115 -7.67 3.08 1.85
CA VAL A 115 -7.17 2.20 0.80
C VAL A 115 -8.22 2.04 -0.29
N ASN A 116 -7.79 2.20 -1.54
CA ASN A 116 -8.64 1.94 -2.70
C ASN A 116 -8.58 0.46 -3.10
N ILE A 117 -9.21 -0.39 -2.29
CA ILE A 117 -9.41 -1.81 -2.61
C ILE A 117 -10.86 -2.19 -2.31
N ASN A 118 -11.42 -3.03 -3.17
CA ASN A 118 -12.72 -3.66 -2.96
C ASN A 118 -12.50 -5.18 -2.96
N ILE A 119 -12.69 -5.80 -1.80
CA ILE A 119 -12.54 -7.22 -1.57
C ILE A 119 -13.94 -7.83 -1.45
N VAL A 120 -14.23 -8.79 -2.32
CA VAL A 120 -15.50 -9.52 -2.33
C VAL A 120 -15.32 -11.01 -2.05
N ASP A 121 -16.33 -11.65 -1.48
CA ASP A 121 -16.32 -13.06 -1.06
C ASP A 121 -16.50 -14.07 -2.21
N LYS A 122 -17.18 -13.66 -3.28
CA LYS A 122 -17.40 -14.46 -4.48
C LYS A 122 -17.53 -13.53 -5.69
N VAL A 123 -17.09 -13.99 -6.86
CA VAL A 123 -17.41 -13.32 -8.14
C VAL A 123 -17.91 -14.39 -9.10
N ASP A 124 -19.19 -14.33 -9.43
CA ASP A 124 -19.81 -15.18 -10.45
C ASP A 124 -20.50 -14.29 -11.49
N ASP A 125 -20.74 -14.80 -12.70
CA ASP A 125 -21.35 -14.00 -13.77
C ASP A 125 -22.78 -13.50 -13.41
N GLU A 126 -23.42 -14.17 -12.44
CA GLU A 126 -24.78 -13.86 -11.97
C GLU A 126 -24.81 -13.14 -10.61
N ASP A 127 -23.73 -13.19 -9.83
CA ASP A 127 -23.66 -12.66 -8.46
C ASP A 127 -22.33 -11.93 -8.24
N PRO A 128 -22.34 -10.59 -8.11
CA PRO A 128 -21.13 -9.80 -7.91
C PRO A 128 -20.49 -9.99 -6.53
N GLY A 129 -21.12 -10.77 -5.63
CA GLY A 129 -20.65 -10.98 -4.27
C GLY A 129 -20.91 -9.78 -3.36
N TRP A 130 -20.52 -9.96 -2.09
CA TRP A 130 -20.64 -8.92 -1.07
C TRP A 130 -19.28 -8.29 -0.81
N ASP A 131 -19.24 -6.96 -0.70
CA ASP A 131 -18.06 -6.24 -0.22
C ASP A 131 -17.84 -6.58 1.26
N VAL A 132 -16.72 -7.25 1.52
CA VAL A 132 -16.27 -7.69 2.84
C VAL A 132 -14.98 -7.00 3.26
N THR A 133 -14.58 -5.93 2.56
CA THR A 133 -13.27 -5.28 2.72
C THR A 133 -13.02 -4.84 4.15
N LYS A 134 -13.97 -4.12 4.76
CA LYS A 134 -13.81 -3.61 6.13
C LYS A 134 -13.82 -4.75 7.14
N ASP A 135 -14.82 -5.62 7.07
CA ASP A 135 -14.98 -6.72 8.02
C ASP A 135 -13.76 -7.65 8.02
N LEU A 136 -13.18 -7.93 6.85
CA LEU A 136 -11.99 -8.75 6.72
C LEU A 136 -10.73 -8.05 7.27
N LEU A 137 -10.54 -6.76 6.93
CA LEU A 137 -9.29 -6.07 7.26
C LEU A 137 -9.27 -5.50 8.68
N GLU A 138 -10.42 -5.13 9.27
CA GLU A 138 -10.56 -4.61 10.64
C GLU A 138 -10.72 -5.73 11.69
N THR A 139 -10.40 -6.99 11.35
CA THR A 139 -10.45 -8.07 12.33
C THR A 139 -9.37 -7.88 13.41
N ASP A 140 -9.74 -8.03 14.69
CA ASP A 140 -8.85 -7.85 15.85
C ASP A 140 -7.76 -8.94 15.99
N THR A 141 -7.89 -10.03 15.23
CA THR A 141 -6.95 -11.16 15.17
C THR A 141 -5.85 -10.90 14.14
N TYR A 142 -4.79 -11.71 14.20
CA TYR A 142 -3.76 -11.70 13.16
C TYR A 142 -4.28 -12.39 11.91
N LEU A 143 -4.38 -11.63 10.82
CA LEU A 143 -4.77 -12.12 9.50
C LEU A 143 -3.56 -12.17 8.57
N PHE A 144 -3.25 -13.35 8.07
CA PHE A 144 -2.30 -13.56 6.98
C PHE A 144 -3.03 -13.56 5.63
N LEU A 145 -3.02 -12.41 4.97
CA LEU A 145 -3.61 -12.22 3.65
C LEU A 145 -2.59 -12.57 2.57
N VAL A 146 -2.82 -13.65 1.83
CA VAL A 146 -2.01 -14.05 0.68
C VAL A 146 -2.55 -13.41 -0.59
N ALA A 147 -1.87 -12.36 -1.05
CA ALA A 147 -2.19 -11.67 -2.28
C ALA A 147 -1.56 -12.37 -3.50
N VAL A 148 -2.40 -12.85 -4.41
CA VAL A 148 -2.01 -13.51 -5.65
C VAL A 148 -2.79 -12.87 -6.79
N TYR A 149 -2.23 -11.82 -7.42
CA TYR A 149 -3.02 -11.06 -8.39
C TYR A 149 -3.49 -11.93 -9.56
N ASP A 150 -2.71 -12.92 -9.99
CA ASP A 150 -3.07 -13.85 -11.05
C ASP A 150 -2.48 -15.23 -10.69
N LEU A 151 -3.34 -16.24 -10.59
CA LEU A 151 -2.97 -17.60 -10.20
C LEU A 151 -2.22 -18.35 -11.29
N GLU A 152 -2.49 -18.07 -12.58
CA GLU A 152 -1.81 -18.73 -13.70
C GLU A 152 -0.41 -18.17 -13.94
N GLU A 153 -0.25 -16.84 -13.79
CA GLU A 153 1.05 -16.15 -13.87
C GLU A 153 1.88 -16.30 -12.59
N SER A 154 1.29 -16.83 -11.51
CA SER A 154 1.98 -16.98 -10.24
C SER A 154 3.13 -17.97 -10.30
N ASP A 155 4.18 -17.72 -9.50
CA ASP A 155 5.28 -18.67 -9.39
C ASP A 155 4.80 -19.96 -8.72
N ARG A 156 4.92 -21.10 -9.42
CA ARG A 156 4.45 -22.40 -8.92
C ARG A 156 5.19 -22.87 -7.67
N GLU A 157 6.50 -22.59 -7.58
CA GLU A 157 7.27 -22.87 -6.37
C GLU A 157 6.82 -21.96 -5.23
N GLY A 158 6.56 -20.69 -5.54
CA GLY A 158 6.01 -19.73 -4.61
C GLY A 158 4.66 -20.16 -4.05
N LEU A 159 3.71 -20.55 -4.90
CA LEU A 159 2.40 -21.06 -4.49
C LEU A 159 2.53 -22.31 -3.61
N ALA A 160 3.38 -23.27 -3.98
CA ALA A 160 3.60 -24.46 -3.18
C ALA A 160 4.13 -24.13 -1.77
N LYS A 161 5.13 -23.24 -1.69
CA LYS A 161 5.72 -22.80 -0.42
C LYS A 161 4.71 -22.06 0.44
N VAL A 162 3.96 -21.12 -0.14
CA VAL A 162 2.95 -20.36 0.60
C VAL A 162 1.82 -21.27 1.06
N ALA A 163 1.39 -22.23 0.22
CA ALA A 163 0.37 -23.20 0.58
C ALA A 163 0.77 -24.06 1.79
N GLU A 164 2.02 -24.53 1.85
CA GLU A 164 2.55 -25.24 3.01
C GLU A 164 2.60 -24.33 4.24
N ALA A 165 3.04 -23.09 4.07
CA ALA A 165 3.20 -22.17 5.18
C ALA A 165 1.85 -21.74 5.80
N VAL A 166 0.82 -21.49 4.99
CA VAL A 166 -0.52 -21.16 5.51
C VAL A 166 -1.20 -22.33 6.21
N LYS A 167 -0.92 -23.57 5.79
CA LYS A 167 -1.35 -24.77 6.52
C LYS A 167 -0.77 -24.82 7.92
N ARG A 168 0.54 -24.56 8.04
CA ARG A 168 1.22 -24.50 9.34
C ARG A 168 0.73 -23.32 10.19
N LEU A 169 0.45 -22.16 9.60
CA LEU A 169 -0.14 -21.03 10.31
C LEU A 169 -1.52 -21.39 10.88
N ARG A 170 -2.35 -22.05 10.08
CA ARG A 170 -3.66 -22.54 10.54
C ARG A 170 -3.53 -23.58 11.65
N GLU A 171 -2.59 -24.51 11.56
CA GLU A 171 -2.30 -25.48 12.63
C GLU A 171 -1.86 -24.78 13.93
N ALA A 172 -1.16 -23.65 13.82
CA ALA A 172 -0.79 -22.79 14.93
C ALA A 172 -1.95 -21.89 15.44
N GLY A 173 -3.12 -21.94 14.81
CA GLY A 173 -4.32 -21.21 15.22
C GLY A 173 -4.44 -19.80 14.63
N TYR A 174 -3.65 -19.45 13.61
CA TYR A 174 -3.74 -18.15 12.94
C TYR A 174 -4.70 -18.18 11.75
N GLU A 175 -5.32 -17.04 11.49
CA GLU A 175 -6.23 -16.87 10.36
C GLU A 175 -5.43 -16.51 9.10
N SER A 176 -5.83 -17.13 7.99
CA SER A 176 -5.21 -16.88 6.70
C SER A 176 -6.21 -17.05 5.58
N CYS A 177 -6.15 -16.16 4.60
CA CYS A 177 -6.98 -16.20 3.41
C CYS A 177 -6.19 -15.79 2.17
N PHE A 178 -6.76 -16.04 1.01
CA PHE A 178 -6.18 -15.68 -0.29
C PHE A 178 -6.98 -14.54 -0.90
N LEU A 179 -6.29 -13.67 -1.64
CA LEU A 179 -6.89 -12.58 -2.41
C LEU A 179 -6.39 -12.68 -3.84
N THR A 180 -7.29 -12.78 -4.81
CA THR A 180 -6.93 -12.94 -6.22
C THR A 180 -7.82 -12.18 -7.19
N SER A 181 -7.30 -11.86 -8.38
CA SER A 181 -8.15 -11.37 -9.49
C SER A 181 -8.48 -12.46 -10.50
N SER A 182 -7.97 -13.68 -10.26
CA SER A 182 -8.29 -14.87 -11.05
C SER A 182 -9.74 -15.29 -10.89
N THR A 183 -10.21 -16.08 -11.85
CA THR A 183 -11.59 -16.58 -11.85
C THR A 183 -11.83 -17.56 -10.70
N VAL A 184 -13.09 -17.72 -10.27
CA VAL A 184 -13.47 -18.74 -9.26
C VAL A 184 -13.02 -20.13 -9.69
N LYS A 185 -13.09 -20.43 -10.99
CA LYS A 185 -12.64 -21.71 -11.53
C LYS A 185 -11.13 -21.92 -11.30
N GLU A 186 -10.30 -20.93 -11.63
CA GLU A 186 -8.85 -20.98 -11.38
C GLU A 186 -8.53 -21.10 -9.89
N ALA A 187 -9.28 -20.38 -9.03
CA ALA A 187 -9.15 -20.50 -7.58
C ALA A 187 -9.45 -21.92 -7.09
N GLU A 188 -10.53 -22.55 -7.57
CA GLU A 188 -10.87 -23.93 -7.21
C GLU A 188 -9.86 -24.96 -7.73
N GLU A 189 -9.28 -24.74 -8.91
CA GLU A 189 -8.20 -25.57 -9.44
C GLU A 189 -6.92 -25.42 -8.59
N CYS A 190 -6.58 -24.18 -8.20
CA CYS A 190 -5.47 -23.90 -7.29
C CYS A 190 -5.67 -24.57 -5.93
N LYS A 191 -6.89 -24.47 -5.36
CA LYS A 191 -7.22 -25.13 -4.10
C LYS A 191 -6.96 -26.62 -4.16
N LYS A 192 -7.45 -27.31 -5.19
CA LYS A 192 -7.23 -28.76 -5.35
C LYS A 192 -5.76 -29.11 -5.59
N ALA A 193 -5.04 -28.29 -6.36
CA ALA A 193 -3.64 -28.56 -6.70
C ALA A 193 -2.72 -28.49 -5.46
N TYR A 194 -2.99 -27.55 -4.54
CA TYR A 194 -2.15 -27.31 -3.37
C TYR A 194 -2.79 -27.74 -2.04
N GLY A 195 -3.99 -28.33 -2.08
CA GLY A 195 -4.76 -28.77 -0.92
C GLY A 195 -5.21 -27.61 -0.02
N LEU A 196 -5.73 -26.53 -0.61
CA LEU A 196 -6.20 -25.33 0.07
C LEU A 196 -7.73 -25.26 0.17
N GLU A 197 -8.43 -26.40 0.12
CA GLU A 197 -9.89 -26.46 0.11
C GLU A 197 -10.53 -25.79 1.33
N ASP A 198 -9.87 -25.84 2.47
CA ASP A 198 -10.36 -25.25 3.71
C ASP A 198 -10.07 -23.73 3.80
N PHE A 199 -9.35 -23.13 2.86
CA PHE A 199 -8.97 -21.72 2.91
C PHE A 199 -9.93 -20.85 2.09
N MET A 200 -10.28 -19.70 2.65
CA MET A 200 -11.12 -18.72 1.98
C MET A 200 -10.32 -17.99 0.91
N PHE A 201 -10.93 -17.85 -0.28
CA PHE A 201 -10.41 -17.06 -1.38
C PHE A 201 -11.37 -15.90 -1.60
N TYR A 202 -10.85 -14.69 -1.51
CA TYR A 202 -11.52 -13.45 -1.81
C TYR A 202 -11.04 -12.91 -3.15
N TYR A 203 -11.82 -12.01 -3.73
CA TYR A 203 -11.59 -11.50 -5.06
C TYR A 203 -11.50 -9.97 -5.05
N SER A 204 -10.64 -9.44 -5.91
CA SER A 204 -10.46 -8.00 -6.12
C SER A 204 -9.81 -7.79 -7.48
N ASP A 205 -9.87 -6.56 -8.00
CA ASP A 205 -9.22 -6.20 -9.26
C ASP A 205 -7.70 -6.40 -9.21
N ASN A 206 -7.12 -6.86 -10.34
CA ASN A 206 -5.68 -7.12 -10.49
C ASN A 206 -4.82 -5.92 -10.10
N THR A 207 -5.21 -4.73 -10.55
CA THR A 207 -4.50 -3.48 -10.26
C THR A 207 -4.54 -3.14 -8.77
N ALA A 208 -5.66 -3.40 -8.09
CA ALA A 208 -5.80 -3.16 -6.66
C ALA A 208 -4.92 -4.12 -5.85
N ILE A 209 -4.86 -5.41 -6.23
CA ILE A 209 -3.96 -6.38 -5.58
C ILE A 209 -2.48 -6.01 -5.79
N LYS A 210 -2.11 -5.53 -6.98
CA LYS A 210 -0.76 -5.00 -7.26
C LYS A 210 -0.44 -3.72 -6.47
N ALA A 211 -1.46 -3.00 -5.99
CA ALA A 211 -1.31 -1.87 -5.09
C ALA A 211 -1.18 -2.29 -3.62
N VAL A 212 -1.53 -3.54 -3.28
CA VAL A 212 -1.25 -4.15 -1.96
C VAL A 212 0.21 -4.59 -1.89
N ILE A 213 0.66 -5.45 -2.81
CA ILE A 213 2.01 -5.99 -2.80
C ILE A 213 2.47 -6.33 -4.22
N ARG A 214 3.78 -6.14 -4.51
CA ARG A 214 4.37 -6.39 -5.84
C ARG A 214 4.83 -7.83 -6.08
N SER A 215 4.65 -8.71 -5.10
CA SER A 215 4.99 -10.13 -5.23
C SER A 215 3.79 -10.97 -5.68
N ASN A 216 4.04 -12.07 -6.39
CA ASN A 216 3.03 -13.03 -6.84
C ASN A 216 3.53 -14.46 -6.64
N PRO A 217 3.19 -15.13 -5.52
CA PRO A 217 2.32 -14.67 -4.43
C PRO A 217 3.07 -13.79 -3.40
N GLY A 218 2.35 -12.86 -2.77
CA GLY A 218 2.84 -12.05 -1.65
C GLY A 218 2.01 -12.25 -0.38
N ILE A 219 2.60 -12.07 0.80
CA ILE A 219 1.92 -12.24 2.09
C ILE A 219 1.90 -10.90 2.82
N VAL A 220 0.74 -10.52 3.33
CA VAL A 220 0.55 -9.35 4.20
C VAL A 220 0.01 -9.83 5.54
N LEU A 221 0.69 -9.46 6.62
CA LEU A 221 0.18 -9.64 7.98
C LEU A 221 -0.56 -8.38 8.43
N LEU A 222 -1.80 -8.57 8.83
CA LEU A 222 -2.72 -7.54 9.25
C LEU A 222 -3.25 -7.80 10.65
N ARG A 223 -3.68 -6.72 11.33
CA ARG A 223 -4.49 -6.75 12.55
C ARG A 223 -5.18 -5.40 12.74
N ASP A 224 -6.50 -5.37 12.92
CA ASP A 224 -7.30 -4.13 13.06
C ASP A 224 -6.93 -3.07 12.01
N ALA A 225 -6.91 -3.50 10.74
CA ALA A 225 -6.51 -2.71 9.58
C ALA A 225 -5.08 -2.15 9.60
N TRP A 226 -4.22 -2.56 10.54
CA TRP A 226 -2.79 -2.24 10.52
C TRP A 226 -2.01 -3.25 9.71
N VAL A 227 -1.19 -2.75 8.79
CA VAL A 227 -0.19 -3.55 8.09
C VAL A 227 1.02 -3.73 9.00
N LEU A 228 1.15 -4.91 9.58
CA LEU A 228 2.26 -5.24 10.48
C LEU A 228 3.51 -5.62 9.70
N LYS A 229 3.36 -6.42 8.64
CA LYS A 229 4.49 -6.87 7.82
C LYS A 229 4.07 -7.29 6.42
N LEU A 230 4.99 -7.14 5.46
CA LEU A 230 4.84 -7.72 4.11
C LEU A 230 6.01 -8.64 3.79
N TRP A 231 5.73 -9.76 3.13
CA TRP A 231 6.74 -10.68 2.63
C TRP A 231 6.50 -11.04 1.16
N ASP A 232 7.60 -11.13 0.42
CA ASP A 232 7.65 -11.92 -0.80
C ASP A 232 7.75 -13.41 -0.43
N TRP A 233 7.13 -14.28 -1.21
CA TRP A 233 7.12 -15.73 -0.97
C TRP A 233 8.51 -16.35 -0.77
N ARG A 234 9.58 -15.77 -1.34
CA ARG A 234 10.96 -16.27 -1.23
C ARG A 234 11.56 -16.04 0.15
N ARG A 235 11.01 -15.08 0.90
CA ARG A 235 11.48 -14.64 2.21
C ARG A 235 10.41 -14.80 3.30
N PHE A 236 9.34 -15.52 3.01
CA PHE A 236 8.36 -15.83 4.04
C PHE A 236 9.02 -16.76 5.07
N PRO A 237 9.13 -16.33 6.34
CA PRO A 237 9.75 -17.14 7.38
C PRO A 237 8.87 -18.33 7.77
N ALA A 238 9.42 -19.27 8.53
CA ALA A 238 8.61 -20.30 9.15
C ALA A 238 7.66 -19.65 10.18
N PRO A 239 6.43 -20.16 10.35
CA PRO A 239 5.46 -19.60 11.31
C PRO A 239 6.00 -19.42 12.72
N GLU A 240 6.88 -20.30 13.18
CA GLU A 240 7.44 -20.28 14.53
C GLU A 240 8.47 -19.16 14.73
N ASP A 241 9.05 -18.65 13.64
CA ASP A 241 10.05 -17.57 13.67
C ASP A 241 9.40 -16.18 13.61
N ILE A 242 8.07 -16.10 13.47
CA ILE A 242 7.33 -14.84 13.40
C ILE A 242 7.01 -14.36 14.82
N ASP A 243 7.75 -13.36 15.29
CA ASP A 243 7.45 -12.69 16.56
C ASP A 243 6.30 -11.68 16.38
N LEU A 244 5.07 -12.20 16.46
CA LEU A 244 3.86 -11.38 16.34
C LEU A 244 3.74 -10.30 17.42
N ALA A 245 4.27 -10.56 18.63
CA ALA A 245 4.22 -9.60 19.72
C ALA A 245 5.14 -8.41 19.44
N ALA A 246 6.35 -8.66 18.94
CA ALA A 246 7.26 -7.59 18.51
C ALA A 246 6.66 -6.78 17.36
N LEU A 247 6.12 -7.44 16.33
CA LEU A 247 5.50 -6.76 15.18
C LEU A 247 4.28 -5.89 15.59
N SER A 248 3.50 -6.36 16.56
CA SER A 248 2.40 -5.57 17.12
C SER A 248 2.89 -4.36 17.91
N GLN A 249 3.95 -4.50 18.71
CA GLN A 249 4.54 -3.37 19.44
C GLN A 249 5.11 -2.30 18.50
N GLU A 250 5.76 -2.70 17.40
CA GLU A 250 6.26 -1.78 16.38
C GLU A 250 5.12 -0.96 15.72
N ALA A 251 3.94 -1.57 15.58
CA ALA A 251 2.73 -0.90 15.11
C ALA A 251 1.98 -0.11 16.20
N GLY A 252 2.47 -0.10 17.45
CA GLY A 252 1.92 0.67 18.55
C GLY A 252 0.87 -0.05 19.40
N PHE A 253 0.75 -1.38 19.29
CA PHE A 253 -0.10 -2.18 20.16
C PHE A 253 0.64 -2.58 21.45
N ASP A 254 -0.05 -2.51 22.59
CA ASP A 254 0.40 -2.98 23.88
C ASP A 254 0.26 -4.51 24.04
N GLY A 255 0.86 -5.06 25.11
CA GLY A 255 0.83 -6.49 25.41
C GLY A 255 -0.54 -7.06 25.80
N SER A 256 -1.56 -6.21 25.97
CA SER A 256 -2.96 -6.60 26.18
C SER A 256 -3.78 -6.64 24.88
N GLY A 257 -3.20 -6.14 23.78
CA GLY A 257 -3.86 -6.02 22.49
C GLY A 257 -4.57 -4.67 22.28
N ALA A 258 -4.48 -3.74 23.23
CA ALA A 258 -4.95 -2.37 23.09
C ALA A 258 -3.83 -1.47 22.56
N ARG A 259 -4.13 -0.36 21.89
CA ARG A 259 -3.09 0.56 21.40
C ARG A 259 -2.50 1.38 22.55
N MET A 260 -1.18 1.60 22.53
CA MET A 260 -0.45 2.46 23.49
C MET A 260 -0.72 3.96 23.29
#